data_AF-X0XZX9-F1
#
_entry.id   AF-X0XZX9-F1
#
_cell.length_a   1.000
_cell.length_b   1.000
_cell.length_c   1.000
_cell.angle_alpha   90.00
_cell.angle_beta   90.00
_cell.angle_gamma   90.00
#
_symmetry.space_group_name_H-M   'P 1'
#
loop_
_entity.id
_entity.type
_entity.pdbx_description
1 polymer ?
#
loop_
_entity_poly.entity_id
_entity_poly.type
_entity_poly.pdbx_seq_one_letter_code
_entity_poly.pdbx_strand_id
1 'polypeptide(L)' 'MRSQGGGLARPLENPDDTVLPDFTNPDAYRWWQEKHRPYLRMGVAAFKPDYGEAVPADALFADGRSGEQVHNIYPLL' A
#
# COMPACT_ATOMS: atom_id res chain seq x y z
N MET A 1 4.25 -3.91 -2.38
CA MET A 1 5.07 -3.67 -3.60
C MET A 1 6.43 -4.37 -3.50
N ARG A 2 7.16 -4.54 -4.62
CA ARG A 2 8.50 -5.13 -4.64
C ARG A 2 9.57 -4.05 -4.66
N SER A 3 10.80 -4.37 -4.25
CA SER A 3 11.96 -3.51 -4.53
C SER A 3 12.43 -3.72 -5.96
N GLN A 4 13.00 -2.68 -6.59
CA GLN A 4 13.67 -2.78 -7.89
C GLN A 4 14.81 -3.82 -7.89
N GLY A 5 15.48 -4.04 -6.76
CA GLY A 5 16.52 -5.07 -6.60
C GLY A 5 15.99 -6.50 -6.42
N GLY A 6 14.67 -6.67 -6.44
CA GLY A 6 14.01 -7.91 -6.06
C GLY A 6 13.69 -7.97 -4.56
N GLY A 7 12.80 -8.89 -4.18
CA GLY A 7 12.29 -8.95 -2.80
C GLY A 7 11.24 -7.88 -2.48
N LEU A 8 11.01 -7.64 -1.20
CA LEU A 8 10.03 -6.66 -0.70
C LEU A 8 10.67 -5.27 -0.64
N ALA A 9 9.93 -4.24 -1.07
CA ALA A 9 10.29 -2.86 -0.77
C ALA A 9 9.99 -2.61 0.70
N ARG A 10 10.98 -2.15 1.45
CA ARG A 10 10.88 -1.97 2.91
C ARG A 10 10.67 -0.49 3.24
N PRO A 11 9.65 -0.16 4.06
CA PRO A 11 9.48 1.20 4.56
C PRO A 11 10.65 1.62 5.45
N LEU A 12 10.86 2.93 5.57
CA LEU A 12 11.87 3.49 6.48
C LEU A 12 11.52 3.22 7.95
N GLU A 13 10.23 3.28 8.27
CA GLU A 13 9.72 2.96 9.59
C GLU A 13 9.38 1.47 9.69
N ASN A 14 9.89 0.81 10.73
CA ASN A 14 9.67 -0.62 11.01
C ASN A 14 9.92 -1.54 9.80
N PRO A 15 11.11 -1.48 9.17
CA PRO A 15 11.42 -2.13 7.89
C PRO A 15 11.31 -3.66 7.91
N ASP A 16 11.39 -4.28 9.09
CA ASP A 16 11.31 -5.73 9.27
C ASP A 16 9.90 -6.25 9.57
N ASP A 17 9.00 -5.38 10.01
CA ASP A 17 7.68 -5.76 10.49
C ASP A 17 6.53 -5.24 9.60
N THR A 18 6.84 -4.31 8.67
CA THR A 18 5.81 -3.62 7.89
C THR A 18 6.07 -3.71 6.39
N VAL A 19 4.99 -3.87 5.63
CA VAL A 19 4.98 -3.77 4.16
C VAL A 19 3.78 -2.94 3.71
N LEU A 20 3.93 -2.18 2.63
CA LEU A 20 2.81 -1.43 2.07
C LEU A 20 2.10 -2.26 0.98
N PRO A 21 0.75 -2.29 1.01
CA PRO A 21 -0.05 -2.80 -0.10
C PRO A 21 0.32 -2.12 -1.41
N ASP A 22 0.26 -2.86 -2.51
CA ASP A 22 0.40 -2.28 -3.84
C ASP A 22 -0.99 -2.01 -4.41
N PHE A 23 -1.51 -0.80 -4.28
CA PHE A 23 -2.85 -0.46 -4.78
C PHE A 23 -2.95 -0.38 -6.31
N THR A 24 -1.84 -0.47 -7.04
CA THR A 24 -1.84 -0.62 -8.51
C THR A 24 -2.04 -2.07 -8.94
N ASN A 25 -1.84 -3.02 -8.02
CA ASN A 25 -2.17 -4.42 -8.24
C ASN A 25 -3.67 -4.67 -7.94
N PRO A 26 -4.49 -5.06 -8.93
CA PRO A 26 -5.92 -5.26 -8.72
C PRO A 26 -6.25 -6.36 -7.70
N ASP A 27 -5.40 -7.35 -7.51
CA ASP A 27 -5.59 -8.39 -6.48
C ASP A 27 -5.37 -7.83 -5.07
N ALA A 28 -4.31 -7.04 -4.87
CA ALA A 28 -4.03 -6.40 -3.58
C ALA A 28 -5.09 -5.34 -3.24
N TYR A 29 -5.53 -4.57 -4.24
CA TYR A 29 -6.63 -3.61 -4.10
C TYR A 29 -7.92 -4.29 -3.63
N ARG A 30 -8.33 -5.37 -4.31
CA ARG A 30 -9.50 -6.17 -3.90
C ARG A 30 -9.32 -6.76 -2.51
N TRP A 31 -8.16 -7.35 -2.23
CA TRP A 31 -7.86 -7.94 -0.93
C TRP A 31 -8.00 -6.91 0.20
N TRP A 32 -7.49 -5.71 0.01
CA TRP A 32 -7.60 -4.62 0.98
C TRP A 32 -9.06 -4.24 1.25
N GLN A 33 -9.86 -4.10 0.19
CA GLN A 33 -11.30 -3.82 0.33
C GLN A 33 -12.03 -4.95 1.10
N GLU A 34 -11.72 -6.21 0.80
CA GLU A 34 -12.32 -7.36 1.51
C GLU A 34 -12.00 -7.36 3.01
N LYS A 35 -10.83 -6.87 3.43
CA LYS A 35 -10.52 -6.72 4.86
C LYS A 35 -11.42 -5.74 5.59
N HIS A 36 -11.99 -4.76 4.89
CA HIS A 36 -12.89 -3.75 5.47
C HIS A 36 -14.35 -4.22 5.50
N ARG A 37 -14.76 -5.12 4.60
CA ARG A 37 -16.17 -5.55 4.47
C ARG A 37 -16.80 -6.15 5.74
N PRO A 38 -16.12 -6.97 6.56
CA PRO A 38 -16.68 -7.44 7.82
C PRO A 38 -17.07 -6.30 8.76
N TYR A 39 -16.22 -5.27 8.87
CA TYR A 39 -16.47 -4.11 9.74
C TYR A 39 -17.64 -3.25 9.24
N LEU A 40 -17.72 -3.04 7.92
CA LEU A 40 -18.88 -2.39 7.32
C LEU A 40 -20.18 -3.14 7.62
N ARG A 41 -20.16 -4.49 7.50
CA ARG A 41 -21.32 -5.33 7.86
C ARG A 41 -21.68 -5.29 9.34
N MET A 42 -20.71 -5.02 10.23
CA MET A 42 -20.95 -4.79 11.65
C MET A 42 -21.54 -3.39 11.96
N GLY A 43 -21.57 -2.47 10.99
CA GLY A 43 -22.08 -1.12 11.17
C GLY A 43 -21.03 -0.06 11.51
N VAL A 44 -19.74 -0.32 11.26
CA VAL A 44 -18.71 0.74 11.35
C VAL A 44 -19.06 1.86 10.37
N ALA A 45 -19.20 3.08 10.90
CA ALA A 45 -19.66 4.24 10.13
C ALA A 45 -18.54 4.98 9.39
N ALA A 46 -17.29 4.87 9.87
CA ALA A 46 -16.15 5.57 9.30
C ALA A 46 -14.84 4.85 9.62
N PHE A 47 -13.84 5.07 8.76
CA PHE A 47 -12.44 4.72 9.02
C PHE A 47 -11.62 6.00 9.06
N LYS A 48 -10.61 6.03 9.92
CA LYS A 48 -9.53 7.02 9.86
C LYS A 48 -8.42 6.43 9.00
N PRO A 49 -8.23 6.85 7.74
CA PRO A 49 -7.04 6.47 6.99
C PRO A 49 -5.85 7.19 7.62
N ASP A 50 -4.90 6.42 8.14
CA ASP A 50 -3.65 6.91 8.72
C ASP A 50 -2.49 6.49 7.81
N TYR A 51 -1.36 7.19 7.91
CA TYR A 51 -0.18 7.01 7.05
C TYR A 51 -0.44 7.28 5.55
N GLY A 52 0.44 6.75 4.69
CA GLY A 52 0.41 6.86 3.23
C GLY A 52 1.53 7.72 2.64
N GLU A 53 2.34 8.33 3.48
CA GLU A 53 3.43 9.25 3.16
C GLU A 53 4.78 8.56 2.90
N ALA A 54 4.99 7.34 3.39
CA ALA A 54 6.33 6.72 3.45
C ALA A 54 6.58 5.66 2.36
N VAL A 55 6.17 5.90 1.11
CA VAL A 55 6.49 5.00 -0.01
C VAL A 55 8.02 4.95 -0.21
N PRO A 56 8.66 3.78 -0.15
CA PRO A 56 10.08 3.61 -0.43
C PRO A 56 10.44 4.05 -1.85
N ALA A 57 11.53 4.81 -2.01
CA ALA A 57 11.98 5.30 -3.32
C ALA A 57 12.31 4.16 -4.30
N ASP A 58 12.83 3.04 -3.80
CA ASP A 58 13.21 1.87 -4.57
C ASP A 58 12.03 0.92 -4.86
N ALA A 59 10.80 1.30 -4.50
CA ALA A 59 9.62 0.52 -4.80
C ALA A 59 9.40 0.40 -6.32
N LEU A 60 8.91 -0.77 -6.72
CA LEU A 60 8.39 -1.08 -8.04
C LEU A 60 6.94 -1.54 -7.88
N PHE A 61 6.02 -0.72 -8.42
CA PHE A 61 4.58 -0.99 -8.43
C PHE A 61 4.21 -1.93 -9.57
N ALA A 62 3.09 -2.64 -9.42
CA ALA A 62 2.62 -3.63 -10.39
C ALA A 62 2.31 -3.04 -11.78
N ASP A 63 1.96 -1.76 -11.87
CA ASP A 63 1.75 -1.05 -13.14
C ASP A 63 3.06 -0.50 -13.77
N GLY A 64 4.20 -0.80 -13.16
CA GLY A 64 5.53 -0.43 -13.65
C GLY A 64 6.04 0.93 -13.18
N ARG A 65 5.25 1.70 -12.42
CA ARG A 65 5.72 2.98 -11.86
C ARG A 65 6.72 2.75 -10.71
N SER A 66 7.66 3.68 -10.56
CA SER A 66 8.62 3.69 -9.46
C SER A 66 8.02 4.26 -8.18
N GLY A 67 8.69 3.99 -7.05
CA GLY A 67 8.39 4.60 -5.76
C GLY A 67 8.35 6.13 -5.82
N GLU A 68 9.33 6.76 -6.46
CA GLU A 68 9.37 8.22 -6.61
C GLU A 68 8.16 8.79 -7.37
N GLN A 69 7.71 8.12 -8.43
CA GLN A 69 6.55 8.55 -9.21
C GLN A 69 5.24 8.44 -8.42
N VAL A 70 5.16 7.47 -7.52
CA VAL A 70 3.94 7.15 -6.78
C VAL A 70 3.92 7.77 -5.39
N HIS A 71 5.06 8.14 -4.81
CA HIS A 71 5.19 8.58 -3.41
C HIS A 71 4.11 9.57 -2.97
N ASN A 72 3.94 10.67 -3.71
CA ASN A 72 2.94 11.70 -3.38
C ASN A 72 1.51 11.36 -3.84
N ILE A 73 1.35 10.40 -4.76
CA ILE A 73 0.05 9.99 -5.30
C ILE A 73 -0.52 8.78 -4.55
N TYR A 74 0.30 8.03 -3.82
CA TYR A 74 -0.09 6.82 -3.11
C TYR A 74 -1.32 7.01 -2.20
N PRO A 75 -1.47 8.11 -1.44
CA PRO A 75 -2.68 8.37 -0.65
C PRO A 75 -3.98 8.52 -1.48
N LEU A 76 -3.87 8.69 -2.80
CA LEU A 76 -5.00 8.84 -3.72
C LEU A 76 -5.35 7.56 -4.49
N LEU A 77 -4.58 6.48 -4.32
CA LEU A 77 -4.79 5.17 -4.96
C LEU A 77 -5.78 4.32 -4.14
#